data_AF-A0A957ZDH4-F1
#
_entry.id   AF-A0A957ZDH4-F1
#
_cell.length_a   1.000
_cell.length_b   1.000
_cell.length_c   1.000
_cell.angle_alpha   90.00
_cell.angle_beta   90.00
_cell.angle_gamma   90.00
#
_symmetry.space_group_name_H-M   'P 1'
#
loop_
_entity.id
_entity.type
_entity.pdbx_description
1 polymer ?
#
loop_
_entity_poly.entity_id
_entity_poly.type
_entity_poly.pdbx_seq_one_letter_code
_entity_poly.pdbx_strand_id
1 'polypeptide(L)'
;GLSELKEHLHSIPDRPHAIPYRTSYYREAWGFCIAHAQLNELPEDTYEVVIDSSLQDGHLTYGELVLPGAIDEEVLISCHCCHPSLCNDNLSGLMLSTWLAKTLSQQAQRRYTYRFLFIPGTIGSITWLATHTEAARKIKHGLVAACVGDAGHFTYKQSRRGDAEIDRTVAHILKQSGQPHEIVAFSPYGYDERQYCSPGFNLAVGSLSRTPHGAFPEYHTSDDNLDFVHADCLAESLQRYLQVFDVLERNRTYRNLNPFGEPQLGKRGLYGALGGHKDTKAREMAMLWVLNFSDGAHSLLDIAEHAGLPFSLVADVADALVAANLLAPVA
;
A
#
# COMPACT_ATOMS: atom_id res chain seq x y z
N GLY A 1 -12.20 -18.86 -42.28
CA GLY A 1 -10.81 -19.29 -42.66
C GLY A 1 -9.79 -18.59 -41.77
N LEU A 2 -8.49 -18.85 -41.95
CA LEU A 2 -7.44 -18.21 -41.12
C LEU A 2 -7.48 -16.68 -41.19
N SER A 3 -7.78 -16.12 -42.36
CA SER A 3 -7.89 -14.67 -42.58
C SER A 3 -8.90 -14.00 -41.64
N GLU A 4 -10.11 -14.56 -41.54
CA GLU A 4 -11.18 -14.08 -40.65
C GLU A 4 -10.80 -14.27 -39.18
N LEU A 5 -10.20 -15.43 -38.83
CA LEU A 5 -9.76 -15.70 -37.46
C LEU A 5 -8.72 -14.66 -37.00
N LYS A 6 -7.78 -14.27 -37.86
CA LYS A 6 -6.72 -13.30 -37.54
C LYS A 6 -7.26 -11.92 -37.09
N GLU A 7 -8.47 -11.53 -37.49
CA GLU A 7 -9.12 -10.29 -37.01
C GLU A 7 -9.46 -10.35 -35.51
N HIS A 8 -9.59 -11.56 -34.97
CA HIS A 8 -9.92 -11.85 -33.57
C HIS A 8 -8.73 -12.41 -32.77
N LEU A 9 -7.55 -12.52 -33.38
CA LEU A 9 -6.31 -12.93 -32.70
C LEU A 9 -5.50 -11.70 -32.27
N HIS A 10 -5.09 -11.71 -31.01
CA HIS A 10 -4.23 -10.68 -30.44
C HIS A 10 -2.88 -11.29 -30.05
N SER A 11 -1.78 -10.68 -30.52
CA SER A 11 -0.41 -11.08 -30.19
C SER A 11 0.47 -9.84 -29.99
N ILE A 12 1.71 -10.04 -29.52
CA ILE A 12 2.69 -8.97 -29.35
C ILE A 12 3.92 -9.31 -30.20
N PRO A 13 4.10 -8.70 -31.39
CA PRO A 13 5.25 -8.99 -32.27
C PRO A 13 6.60 -8.81 -31.58
N ASP A 14 6.74 -7.76 -30.76
CA ASP A 14 7.99 -7.44 -30.05
C ASP A 14 8.30 -8.39 -28.89
N ARG A 15 7.34 -9.23 -28.48
CA ARG A 15 7.48 -10.26 -27.44
C ARG A 15 6.90 -11.58 -27.95
N PRO A 16 7.61 -12.29 -28.83
CA PRO A 16 7.00 -13.33 -29.66
C PRO A 16 6.48 -14.55 -28.89
N HIS A 17 6.94 -14.75 -27.65
CA HIS A 17 6.52 -15.85 -26.78
C HIS A 17 5.49 -15.43 -25.73
N ALA A 18 5.25 -14.13 -25.55
CA ALA A 18 4.30 -13.63 -24.57
C ALA A 18 2.87 -13.63 -25.13
N ILE A 19 1.92 -14.05 -24.31
CA ILE A 19 0.49 -13.98 -24.62
C ILE A 19 -0.06 -12.70 -24.00
N PRO A 20 -0.65 -11.77 -24.77
CA PRO A 20 -1.22 -10.55 -24.20
C PRO A 20 -2.43 -10.85 -23.31
N TYR A 21 -2.65 -10.02 -22.30
CA TYR A 21 -3.93 -9.93 -21.60
C TYR A 21 -4.75 -8.79 -22.19
N ARG A 22 -6.01 -9.07 -22.55
CA ARG A 22 -6.96 -8.13 -23.14
C ARG A 22 -8.34 -8.31 -22.51
N THR A 23 -9.10 -7.23 -22.45
CA THR A 23 -10.44 -7.20 -21.87
C THR A 23 -11.37 -6.37 -22.76
N SER A 24 -12.67 -6.66 -22.72
CA SER A 24 -13.71 -5.88 -23.39
C SER A 24 -14.95 -5.78 -22.50
N TYR A 25 -14.82 -5.12 -21.35
CA TYR A 25 -15.87 -5.07 -20.33
C TYR A 25 -17.11 -4.27 -20.73
N TYR A 26 -16.96 -3.20 -21.51
CA TYR A 26 -18.03 -2.22 -21.77
C TYR A 26 -18.47 -2.17 -23.24
N ARG A 27 -17.95 -3.08 -24.06
CA ARG A 27 -18.34 -3.25 -25.45
C ARG A 27 -18.34 -4.74 -25.75
N GLU A 28 -19.44 -5.26 -26.27
CA GLU A 28 -19.51 -6.66 -26.67
C GLU A 28 -18.50 -6.93 -27.78
N ALA A 29 -17.58 -7.86 -27.53
CA ALA A 29 -16.55 -8.31 -28.45
C ALA A 29 -16.03 -9.68 -28.00
N TRP A 30 -15.31 -10.36 -28.87
CA TRP A 30 -14.62 -11.60 -28.56
C TRP A 30 -13.26 -11.66 -29.27
N GLY A 31 -12.32 -12.41 -28.69
CA GLY A 31 -11.00 -12.63 -29.27
C GLY A 31 -10.18 -13.62 -28.46
N PHE A 32 -9.13 -14.15 -29.08
CA PHE A 32 -8.12 -14.99 -28.43
C PHE A 32 -6.78 -14.28 -28.39
N CYS A 33 -6.10 -14.39 -27.25
CA CYS A 33 -4.72 -13.95 -27.15
C CYS A 33 -3.79 -15.14 -27.38
N ILE A 34 -2.74 -14.93 -28.17
CA ILE A 34 -1.81 -15.97 -28.59
C ILE A 34 -0.38 -15.42 -28.67
N ALA A 35 0.61 -16.26 -28.44
CA ALA A 35 2.01 -15.92 -28.68
C ALA A 35 2.20 -15.59 -30.18
N HIS A 36 2.95 -14.54 -30.49
CA HIS A 36 3.15 -14.14 -31.89
C HIS A 36 3.89 -15.20 -32.71
N ALA A 37 4.82 -15.95 -32.10
CA ALA A 37 5.48 -17.08 -32.73
C ALA A 37 4.45 -18.14 -33.18
N GLN A 38 3.52 -18.51 -32.29
CA GLN A 38 2.48 -19.49 -32.59
C GLN A 38 1.49 -18.96 -33.65
N LEU A 39 1.16 -17.67 -33.62
CA LEU A 39 0.34 -17.03 -34.66
C LEU A 39 0.95 -17.20 -36.06
N ASN A 40 2.27 -17.06 -36.18
CA ASN A 40 2.99 -17.20 -37.45
C ASN A 40 3.09 -18.64 -37.95
N GLU A 41 2.86 -19.63 -37.08
CA GLU A 41 2.87 -21.05 -37.39
C GLU A 41 1.49 -21.60 -37.75
N LEU A 42 0.42 -20.80 -37.60
CA LEU A 42 -0.93 -21.24 -37.94
C LEU A 42 -1.06 -21.54 -39.46
N PRO A 43 -1.43 -22.78 -39.85
CA PRO A 43 -1.61 -23.13 -41.25
C PRO A 43 -2.85 -22.44 -41.84
N GLU A 44 -2.85 -22.20 -43.16
CA GLU A 44 -4.07 -21.76 -43.84
C GLU A 44 -5.07 -22.92 -43.87
N ASP A 45 -6.08 -22.85 -43.00
CA ASP A 45 -7.08 -23.91 -42.83
C ASP A 45 -8.44 -23.35 -42.34
N THR A 46 -9.40 -24.26 -42.19
CA THR A 46 -10.67 -24.02 -41.52
C THR A 46 -10.54 -24.31 -40.03
N TYR A 47 -10.90 -23.34 -39.21
CA TYR A 47 -10.84 -23.42 -37.75
C TYR A 47 -12.24 -23.50 -37.16
N GLU A 48 -12.42 -24.41 -36.20
CA GLU A 48 -13.55 -24.35 -35.28
C GLU A 48 -13.21 -23.37 -34.15
N VAL A 49 -14.06 -22.37 -33.95
CA VAL A 49 -13.86 -21.33 -32.94
C VAL A 49 -14.90 -21.48 -31.85
N VAL A 50 -14.47 -21.87 -30.65
CA VAL A 50 -15.36 -22.10 -29.51
C VAL A 50 -14.98 -21.19 -28.35
N ILE A 51 -15.89 -20.30 -27.98
CA ILE A 51 -15.87 -19.56 -26.72
C ILE A 51 -17.17 -19.89 -25.99
N ASP A 52 -17.08 -20.85 -25.06
CA ASP A 52 -18.21 -21.24 -24.23
C ASP A 52 -18.29 -20.29 -23.02
N SER A 53 -18.96 -19.16 -23.21
CA SER A 53 -19.14 -18.13 -22.17
C SER A 53 -20.56 -17.55 -22.18
N SER A 54 -20.93 -16.88 -21.10
CA SER A 54 -22.24 -16.23 -20.94
C SER A 54 -22.08 -14.79 -20.47
N LEU A 55 -22.83 -13.86 -21.07
CA LEU A 55 -22.97 -12.47 -20.64
C LEU A 55 -24.46 -12.18 -20.39
N GLN A 56 -24.84 -12.05 -19.13
CA GLN A 56 -26.23 -11.92 -18.68
C GLN A 56 -26.31 -11.03 -17.44
N ASP A 57 -27.52 -10.55 -17.12
CA ASP A 57 -27.78 -9.87 -15.86
C ASP A 57 -27.41 -10.75 -14.66
N GLY A 58 -26.73 -10.15 -13.69
CA GLY A 58 -26.17 -10.86 -12.54
C GLY A 58 -25.78 -9.91 -11.41
N HIS A 59 -24.69 -10.23 -10.71
CA HIS A 59 -24.18 -9.44 -9.61
C HIS A 59 -22.68 -9.21 -9.74
N LEU A 60 -22.21 -8.07 -9.22
CA LEU A 60 -20.80 -7.79 -9.02
C LEU A 60 -20.40 -8.22 -7.61
N THR A 61 -19.44 -9.13 -7.52
CA THR A 61 -18.92 -9.60 -6.23
C THR A 61 -17.72 -8.76 -5.80
N TYR A 62 -17.72 -8.35 -4.54
CA TYR A 62 -16.52 -7.87 -3.84
C TYR A 62 -16.48 -8.42 -2.42
N GLY A 63 -15.27 -8.51 -1.87
CA GLY A 63 -15.01 -8.90 -0.50
C GLY A 63 -14.68 -7.70 0.37
N GLU A 64 -15.18 -7.71 1.60
CA GLU A 64 -14.90 -6.69 2.60
C GLU A 64 -14.61 -7.35 3.96
N LEU A 65 -13.57 -6.87 4.63
CA LEU A 65 -13.25 -7.23 6.01
C LEU A 65 -13.00 -5.96 6.81
N VAL A 66 -13.68 -5.83 7.95
CA VAL A 66 -13.47 -4.76 8.91
C VAL A 66 -12.92 -5.35 10.20
N LEU A 67 -11.79 -4.82 10.66
CA LEU A 67 -11.16 -5.15 11.94
C LEU A 67 -11.32 -3.94 12.88
N PRO A 68 -12.27 -3.97 13.83
CA PRO A 68 -12.48 -2.86 14.75
C PRO A 68 -11.24 -2.53 15.58
N GLY A 69 -10.98 -1.23 15.70
CA GLY A 69 -10.01 -0.65 16.62
C GLY A 69 -10.69 0.05 17.81
N ALA A 70 -9.89 0.75 18.61
CA ALA A 70 -10.36 1.58 19.71
C ALA A 70 -11.12 2.84 19.24
N ILE A 71 -10.86 3.31 18.02
CA ILE A 71 -11.58 4.43 17.38
C ILE A 71 -12.18 4.00 16.05
N ASP A 72 -13.21 4.73 15.61
CA ASP A 72 -13.93 4.46 14.37
C ASP A 72 -13.31 5.14 13.14
N GLU A 73 -12.24 5.91 13.31
CA GLU A 73 -11.38 6.35 12.22
C GLU A 73 -10.70 5.14 11.57
N GLU A 74 -10.63 5.14 10.23
CA GLU A 74 -10.24 3.97 9.46
C GLU A 74 -8.95 4.12 8.66
N VAL A 75 -8.19 3.02 8.60
CA VAL A 75 -7.13 2.78 7.62
C VAL A 75 -7.67 1.81 6.56
N LEU A 76 -7.74 2.26 5.30
CA LEU A 76 -8.18 1.45 4.17
C LEU A 76 -7.00 0.76 3.48
N ILE A 77 -7.09 -0.55 3.26
CA ILE A 77 -6.32 -1.27 2.26
C ILE A 77 -7.25 -1.76 1.15
N SER A 78 -7.01 -1.30 -0.07
CA SER A 78 -7.78 -1.69 -1.25
C SER A 78 -6.90 -2.45 -2.22
N CYS A 79 -7.38 -3.58 -2.73
CA CYS A 79 -6.69 -4.33 -3.78
C CYS A 79 -7.71 -4.82 -4.81
N HIS A 80 -7.33 -4.77 -6.09
CA HIS A 80 -8.21 -5.24 -7.14
C HIS A 80 -8.11 -6.75 -7.37
N CYS A 81 -9.26 -7.40 -7.57
CA CYS A 81 -9.39 -8.85 -7.74
C CYS A 81 -9.98 -9.26 -9.10
N CYS A 82 -9.86 -8.40 -10.12
CA CYS A 82 -10.45 -8.62 -11.45
C CYS A 82 -9.51 -9.26 -12.47
N HIS A 83 -8.20 -9.24 -12.24
CA HIS A 83 -7.25 -9.85 -13.15
C HIS A 83 -7.27 -11.38 -13.01
N PRO A 84 -7.15 -12.13 -14.12
CA PRO A 84 -7.15 -13.59 -14.11
C PRO A 84 -5.77 -14.12 -13.68
N SER A 85 -5.22 -15.11 -14.39
CA SER A 85 -3.93 -15.74 -14.09
C SER A 85 -2.72 -14.84 -14.37
N LEU A 86 -2.58 -13.76 -13.59
CA LEU A 86 -1.45 -12.83 -13.56
C LEU A 86 -0.97 -12.67 -12.12
N CYS A 87 0.35 -12.54 -11.92
CA CYS A 87 0.95 -12.64 -10.59
C CYS A 87 1.20 -11.29 -9.93
N ASN A 88 2.06 -10.44 -10.47
CA ASN A 88 2.36 -9.13 -9.91
C ASN A 88 1.15 -8.17 -10.03
N ASP A 89 0.42 -8.18 -11.14
CA ASP A 89 -0.86 -7.47 -11.33
C ASP A 89 -2.06 -8.45 -11.43
N ASN A 90 -2.73 -8.83 -10.34
CA ASN A 90 -2.53 -8.36 -8.97
C ASN A 90 -2.72 -9.44 -7.90
N LEU A 91 -2.39 -10.70 -8.19
CA LEU A 91 -2.33 -11.73 -7.16
C LEU A 91 -1.40 -11.32 -6.01
N SER A 92 -0.32 -10.59 -6.30
CA SER A 92 0.60 -10.04 -5.31
C SER A 92 -0.10 -9.13 -4.29
N GLY A 93 -0.94 -8.20 -4.74
CA GLY A 93 -1.71 -7.31 -3.87
C GLY A 93 -2.79 -8.04 -3.06
N LEU A 94 -3.42 -9.06 -3.65
CA LEU A 94 -4.37 -9.94 -2.94
C LEU A 94 -3.68 -10.71 -1.80
N MET A 95 -2.52 -11.30 -2.08
CA MET A 95 -1.73 -12.02 -1.09
C MET A 95 -1.26 -11.10 0.04
N LEU A 96 -0.67 -9.95 -0.31
CA LEU A 96 -0.23 -8.95 0.67
C LEU A 96 -1.38 -8.51 1.58
N SER A 97 -2.51 -8.11 0.99
CA SER A 97 -3.68 -7.63 1.73
C SER A 97 -4.24 -8.70 2.67
N THR A 98 -4.28 -9.96 2.22
CA THR A 98 -4.71 -11.10 3.04
C THR A 98 -3.77 -11.34 4.23
N TRP A 99 -2.45 -11.28 4.01
CA TRP A 99 -1.47 -11.45 5.08
C TRP A 99 -1.45 -10.29 6.07
N LEU A 100 -1.64 -9.05 5.61
CA LEU A 100 -1.83 -7.88 6.46
C LEU A 100 -3.08 -8.06 7.35
N ALA A 101 -4.21 -8.41 6.75
CA ALA A 101 -5.44 -8.66 7.48
C ALA A 101 -5.27 -9.77 8.53
N LYS A 102 -4.64 -10.89 8.16
CA LYS A 102 -4.34 -11.99 9.07
C LYS A 102 -3.45 -11.54 10.23
N THR A 103 -2.37 -10.80 9.93
CA THR A 103 -1.43 -10.30 10.94
C THR A 103 -2.12 -9.36 11.91
N LEU A 104 -2.89 -8.40 11.42
CA LEU A 104 -3.64 -7.46 12.26
C LEU A 104 -4.72 -8.15 13.08
N SER A 105 -5.38 -9.19 12.55
CA SER A 105 -6.42 -9.93 13.29
C SER A 105 -5.88 -10.65 14.53
N GLN A 106 -4.58 -10.94 14.57
CA GLN A 106 -3.91 -11.59 15.68
C GLN A 106 -3.43 -10.60 16.76
N GLN A 107 -3.48 -9.30 16.50
CA GLN A 107 -3.12 -8.29 17.49
C GLN A 107 -4.24 -8.12 18.52
N ALA A 108 -3.88 -8.01 19.80
CA ALA A 108 -4.86 -7.86 20.87
C ALA A 108 -5.51 -6.47 20.88
N GLN A 109 -4.78 -5.44 20.46
CA GLN A 109 -5.23 -4.05 20.47
C GLN A 109 -4.77 -3.33 19.21
N ARG A 110 -5.64 -2.47 18.68
CA ARG A 110 -5.40 -1.53 17.59
C ARG A 110 -6.11 -0.22 17.92
N ARG A 111 -5.48 0.92 17.61
CA ARG A 111 -6.10 2.24 17.67
C ARG A 111 -7.12 2.35 16.55
N TYR A 112 -6.68 2.34 15.29
CA TYR A 112 -7.55 2.53 14.14
C TYR A 112 -8.37 1.28 13.84
N THR A 113 -9.54 1.49 13.25
CA THR A 113 -10.27 0.43 12.56
C THR A 113 -9.63 0.18 11.20
N TYR A 114 -9.41 -1.08 10.83
CA TYR A 114 -8.82 -1.40 9.53
C TYR A 114 -9.88 -1.99 8.60
N ARG A 115 -9.95 -1.47 7.38
CA ARG A 115 -10.85 -1.97 6.34
C ARG A 115 -10.03 -2.53 5.19
N PHE A 116 -10.32 -3.76 4.80
CA PHE A 116 -9.75 -4.42 3.63
C PHE A 116 -10.84 -4.59 2.57
N LEU A 117 -10.57 -4.08 1.36
CA LEU A 117 -11.44 -4.24 0.20
C LEU A 117 -10.75 -5.08 -0.87
N PHE A 118 -11.44 -6.13 -1.31
CA PHE A 118 -11.06 -7.01 -2.41
C PHE A 118 -12.12 -6.82 -3.52
N ILE A 119 -11.83 -5.95 -4.48
CA ILE A 119 -12.85 -5.36 -5.37
C ILE A 119 -12.45 -5.48 -6.85
N PRO A 120 -13.37 -5.57 -7.81
CA PRO A 120 -13.02 -5.36 -9.21
C PRO A 120 -12.52 -3.93 -9.41
N GLY A 121 -11.36 -3.77 -10.05
CA GLY A 121 -10.75 -2.46 -10.25
C GLY A 121 -11.72 -1.49 -10.93
N THR A 122 -11.71 -0.23 -10.49
CA THR A 122 -12.59 0.86 -10.95
C THR A 122 -14.06 0.68 -10.60
N ILE A 123 -14.76 -0.27 -11.22
CA ILE A 123 -16.21 -0.39 -11.03
C ILE A 123 -16.57 -0.85 -9.62
N GLY A 124 -15.73 -1.69 -9.00
CA GLY A 124 -15.92 -2.14 -7.62
C GLY A 124 -15.72 -1.02 -6.60
N SER A 125 -14.68 -0.19 -6.76
CA SER A 125 -14.43 0.95 -5.86
C SER A 125 -15.51 2.02 -6.00
N ILE A 126 -15.97 2.31 -7.22
CA ILE A 126 -17.12 3.19 -7.47
C ILE A 126 -18.38 2.64 -6.79
N THR A 127 -18.67 1.34 -6.97
CA THR A 127 -19.84 0.69 -6.36
C THR A 127 -19.80 0.76 -4.85
N TRP A 128 -18.64 0.44 -4.25
CA TRP A 128 -18.44 0.50 -2.81
C TRP A 128 -18.64 1.92 -2.28
N LEU A 129 -17.98 2.91 -2.88
CA LEU A 129 -18.08 4.32 -2.50
C LEU A 129 -19.52 4.85 -2.59
N ALA A 130 -20.26 4.46 -3.63
CA ALA A 130 -21.65 4.88 -3.83
C ALA A 130 -22.60 4.28 -2.78
N THR A 131 -22.30 3.10 -2.25
CA THR A 131 -23.16 2.36 -1.31
C THR A 131 -22.71 2.49 0.16
N HIS A 132 -21.49 2.97 0.41
CA HIS A 132 -20.86 3.05 1.75
C HIS A 132 -20.37 4.46 2.08
N THR A 133 -21.10 5.50 1.67
CA THR A 133 -20.69 6.90 1.85
C THR A 133 -20.37 7.28 3.30
N GLU A 134 -21.13 6.78 4.27
CA GLU A 134 -20.86 7.04 5.70
C GLU A 134 -19.61 6.31 6.21
N ALA A 135 -19.33 5.10 5.74
CA ALA A 135 -18.08 4.41 6.07
C ALA A 135 -16.89 5.09 5.41
N ALA A 136 -17.03 5.52 4.15
CA ALA A 136 -15.99 6.23 3.42
C ALA A 136 -15.53 7.52 4.13
N ARG A 137 -16.44 8.23 4.81
CA ARG A 137 -16.11 9.43 5.62
C ARG A 137 -15.20 9.15 6.81
N LYS A 138 -15.17 7.90 7.30
CA LYS A 138 -14.33 7.49 8.43
C LYS A 138 -12.89 7.20 8.01
N ILE A 139 -12.64 6.99 6.72
CA ILE A 139 -11.31 6.71 6.19
C ILE A 139 -10.42 7.94 6.36
N LYS A 140 -9.42 7.81 7.24
CA LYS A 140 -8.39 8.83 7.47
C LYS A 140 -7.16 8.62 6.62
N HIS A 141 -6.81 7.36 6.40
CA HIS A 141 -5.62 6.95 5.67
C HIS A 141 -5.98 5.78 4.76
N GLY A 142 -5.28 5.62 3.65
CA GLY A 142 -5.39 4.38 2.89
C GLY A 142 -4.30 4.17 1.87
N LEU A 143 -4.18 2.91 1.46
CA LEU A 143 -3.28 2.48 0.42
C LEU A 143 -4.01 1.54 -0.54
N VAL A 144 -3.83 1.78 -1.82
CA VAL A 144 -4.03 0.74 -2.85
C VAL A 144 -2.81 -0.17 -2.84
N ALA A 145 -3.03 -1.47 -2.77
CA ALA A 145 -2.00 -2.50 -2.82
C ALA A 145 -2.02 -3.18 -4.20
N ALA A 146 -1.00 -2.88 -5.01
CA ALA A 146 -0.83 -3.48 -6.33
C ALA A 146 0.65 -3.56 -6.74
N CYS A 147 1.01 -4.58 -7.54
CA CYS A 147 2.37 -4.76 -8.07
C CYS A 147 3.44 -4.77 -6.96
N VAL A 148 3.32 -5.69 -6.00
CA VAL A 148 4.14 -5.71 -4.77
C VAL A 148 5.11 -6.89 -4.69
N GLY A 149 5.26 -7.66 -5.77
CA GLY A 149 5.93 -8.96 -5.77
C GLY A 149 7.21 -9.06 -6.61
N ASP A 150 7.48 -8.13 -7.52
CA ASP A 150 8.66 -8.17 -8.40
C ASP A 150 9.94 -7.65 -7.70
N ALA A 151 11.10 -7.77 -8.34
CA ALA A 151 12.39 -7.38 -7.76
C ALA A 151 12.71 -5.87 -7.81
N GLY A 152 11.86 -5.05 -8.44
CA GLY A 152 12.06 -3.61 -8.55
C GLY A 152 12.04 -2.88 -7.21
N HIS A 153 12.48 -1.62 -7.21
CA HIS A 153 12.42 -0.77 -6.02
C HIS A 153 10.98 -0.38 -5.67
N PHE A 154 10.77 0.12 -4.45
CA PHE A 154 9.46 0.65 -4.06
C PHE A 154 9.16 1.99 -4.75
N THR A 155 7.94 2.12 -5.24
CA THR A 155 7.36 3.37 -5.72
C THR A 155 6.12 3.70 -4.91
N TYR A 156 6.09 4.89 -4.30
CA TYR A 156 4.91 5.42 -3.65
C TYR A 156 4.27 6.52 -4.51
N LYS A 157 3.05 6.27 -4.96
CA LYS A 157 2.20 7.29 -5.54
C LYS A 157 1.39 7.95 -4.44
N GLN A 158 1.61 9.25 -4.26
CA GLN A 158 0.96 10.03 -3.22
C GLN A 158 -0.56 10.12 -3.45
N SER A 159 -1.29 10.35 -2.36
CA SER A 159 -2.68 10.78 -2.43
C SER A 159 -2.81 12.12 -3.14
N ARG A 160 -4.02 12.47 -3.60
CA ARG A 160 -4.28 13.79 -4.22
C ARG A 160 -3.92 14.97 -3.30
N ARG A 161 -3.93 14.78 -1.99
CA ARG A 161 -3.58 15.83 -1.01
C ARG A 161 -2.08 16.10 -1.00
N GLY A 162 -1.26 15.07 -1.20
CA GLY A 162 0.20 15.17 -1.37
C GLY A 162 1.00 15.38 -0.07
N ASP A 163 0.33 15.81 1.00
CA ASP A 163 0.93 16.07 2.31
C ASP A 163 0.15 15.43 3.47
N ALA A 164 -0.80 14.54 3.17
CA ALA A 164 -1.56 13.86 4.21
C ALA A 164 -0.63 12.99 5.08
N GLU A 165 -1.08 12.65 6.29
CA GLU A 165 -0.27 11.84 7.21
C GLU A 165 0.18 10.50 6.60
N ILE A 166 -0.65 9.86 5.77
CA ILE A 166 -0.25 8.65 5.04
C ILE A 166 0.88 8.92 4.05
N ASP A 167 0.87 10.07 3.36
CA ASP A 167 1.89 10.46 2.39
C ASP A 167 3.24 10.65 3.08
N ARG A 168 3.22 11.37 4.21
CA ARG A 168 4.38 11.60 5.07
C ARG A 168 4.90 10.30 5.67
N THR A 169 4.00 9.46 6.16
CA THR A 169 4.33 8.15 6.76
C THR A 169 5.07 7.26 5.77
N VAL A 170 4.52 7.06 4.57
CA VAL A 170 5.16 6.19 3.56
C VAL A 170 6.48 6.79 3.11
N ALA A 171 6.54 8.11 2.86
CA ALA A 171 7.78 8.79 2.48
C ALA A 171 8.88 8.62 3.54
N HIS A 172 8.54 8.76 4.83
CA HIS A 172 9.47 8.55 5.93
C HIS A 172 9.97 7.11 5.99
N ILE A 173 9.08 6.12 5.91
CA ILE A 173 9.46 4.69 5.91
C ILE A 173 10.39 4.36 4.73
N LEU A 174 10.08 4.83 3.52
CA LEU A 174 10.92 4.60 2.35
C LEU A 174 12.28 5.29 2.46
N LYS A 175 12.33 6.53 2.92
CA LYS A 175 13.60 7.25 3.18
C LYS A 175 14.47 6.52 4.20
N GLN A 176 13.87 5.98 5.27
CA GLN A 176 14.59 5.26 6.32
C GLN A 176 15.06 3.87 5.93
N SER A 177 14.43 3.26 4.92
CA SER A 177 14.88 1.97 4.40
C SER A 177 16.33 2.00 3.91
N GLY A 178 16.83 3.17 3.51
CA GLY A 178 18.14 3.34 2.87
C GLY A 178 18.23 2.68 1.48
N GLN A 179 17.13 2.14 0.97
CA GLN A 179 17.05 1.50 -0.33
C GLN A 179 16.59 2.50 -1.41
N PRO A 180 16.93 2.24 -2.68
CA PRO A 180 16.33 2.97 -3.79
C PRO A 180 14.81 2.93 -3.69
N HIS A 181 14.18 4.07 -3.91
CA HIS A 181 12.74 4.20 -3.95
C HIS A 181 12.37 5.45 -4.75
N GLU A 182 11.12 5.50 -5.19
CA GLU A 182 10.56 6.65 -5.89
C GLU A 182 9.30 7.13 -5.17
N ILE A 183 9.12 8.45 -5.09
CA ILE A 183 7.86 9.06 -4.68
C ILE A 183 7.35 9.87 -5.85
N VAL A 184 6.17 9.53 -6.35
CA VAL A 184 5.54 10.19 -7.48
C VAL A 184 4.29 10.93 -7.04
N ALA A 185 4.10 12.13 -7.57
CA ALA A 185 2.92 12.94 -7.29
C ALA A 185 1.66 12.26 -7.82
N PHE A 186 0.52 12.59 -7.21
CA PHE A 186 -0.77 12.08 -7.67
C PHE A 186 -1.05 12.46 -9.13
N SER A 187 -1.55 11.49 -9.89
CA SER A 187 -2.22 11.68 -11.18
C SER A 187 -3.53 10.89 -11.17
N PRO A 188 -4.58 11.32 -11.88
CA PRO A 188 -5.87 10.62 -11.89
C PRO A 188 -5.86 9.38 -12.80
N TYR A 189 -4.72 8.72 -12.96
CA TYR A 189 -4.52 7.53 -13.80
C TYR A 189 -3.80 6.42 -13.03
N GLY A 190 -4.17 5.17 -13.26
CA GLY A 190 -3.67 4.01 -12.51
C GLY A 190 -4.81 3.20 -11.93
N TYR A 191 -4.72 2.87 -10.64
CA TYR A 191 -5.65 2.00 -9.96
C TYR A 191 -6.76 2.79 -9.23
N ASP A 192 -7.30 2.25 -8.15
CA ASP A 192 -8.49 2.76 -7.47
C ASP A 192 -8.25 4.04 -6.65
N GLU A 193 -7.00 4.44 -6.41
CA GLU A 193 -6.67 5.72 -5.78
C GLU A 193 -7.30 6.89 -6.54
N ARG A 194 -7.49 6.75 -7.86
CA ARG A 194 -8.20 7.74 -8.67
C ARG A 194 -9.68 7.90 -8.32
N GLN A 195 -10.33 6.84 -7.83
CA GLN A 195 -11.72 6.87 -7.38
C GLN A 195 -11.82 7.43 -5.96
N TYR A 196 -10.98 6.92 -5.04
CA TYR A 196 -10.91 7.39 -3.65
C TYR A 196 -10.53 8.88 -3.54
N CYS A 197 -9.63 9.35 -4.43
CA CYS A 197 -9.20 10.74 -4.50
C CYS A 197 -10.08 11.64 -5.39
N SER A 198 -11.17 11.12 -5.95
CA SER A 198 -12.08 11.94 -6.77
C SER A 198 -12.62 13.13 -5.96
N PRO A 199 -12.93 14.29 -6.58
CA PRO A 199 -13.19 15.53 -5.84
C PRO A 199 -14.29 15.47 -4.78
N GLY A 200 -15.30 14.61 -4.98
CA GLY A 200 -16.41 14.44 -4.03
C GLY A 200 -16.06 13.64 -2.77
N PHE A 201 -15.05 12.76 -2.84
CA PHE A 201 -14.58 11.96 -1.70
C PHE A 201 -13.27 12.50 -1.13
N ASN A 202 -12.31 12.79 -2.01
CA ASN A 202 -11.01 13.39 -1.72
C ASN A 202 -10.29 12.71 -0.53
N LEU A 203 -10.38 11.39 -0.42
CA LEU A 203 -9.78 10.62 0.68
C LEU A 203 -8.26 10.64 0.56
N ALA A 204 -7.56 10.52 1.68
CA ALA A 204 -6.09 10.41 1.69
C ALA A 204 -5.68 8.97 1.39
N VAL A 205 -5.76 8.58 0.12
CA VAL A 205 -5.41 7.24 -0.36
C VAL A 205 -4.30 7.33 -1.41
N GLY A 206 -3.14 6.78 -1.08
CA GLY A 206 -2.02 6.61 -2.03
C GLY A 206 -1.95 5.19 -2.60
N SER A 207 -0.88 4.87 -3.31
CA SER A 207 -0.57 3.52 -3.78
C SER A 207 0.90 3.22 -3.52
N LEU A 208 1.19 2.16 -2.76
CA LEU A 208 2.55 1.70 -2.51
C LEU A 208 2.78 0.41 -3.30
N SER A 209 3.62 0.49 -4.34
CA SER A 209 3.99 -0.64 -5.18
C SER A 209 5.50 -0.89 -5.12
N ARG A 210 5.94 -2.01 -5.68
CA ARG A 210 7.30 -2.14 -6.22
C ARG A 210 7.30 -1.50 -7.60
N THR A 211 7.53 -2.24 -8.69
CA THR A 211 7.46 -1.65 -10.03
C THR A 211 6.00 -1.33 -10.40
N PRO A 212 5.62 -0.06 -10.67
CA PRO A 212 4.23 0.31 -10.96
C PRO A 212 3.68 -0.32 -12.25
N HIS A 213 2.35 -0.28 -12.37
CA HIS A 213 1.63 -0.71 -13.58
C HIS A 213 2.20 -0.08 -14.86
N GLY A 214 2.36 -0.91 -15.90
CA GLY A 214 2.93 -0.47 -17.18
C GLY A 214 4.42 -0.11 -17.16
N ALA A 215 5.11 -0.20 -16.02
CA ALA A 215 6.54 0.11 -15.90
C ALA A 215 7.43 -1.14 -15.90
N PHE A 216 6.86 -2.35 -15.98
CA PHE A 216 7.61 -3.59 -16.14
C PHE A 216 7.21 -4.31 -17.45
N PRO A 217 8.17 -4.96 -18.14
CA PRO A 217 7.91 -5.54 -19.46
C PRO A 217 6.85 -6.66 -19.49
N GLU A 218 6.68 -7.39 -18.39
CA GLU A 218 5.74 -8.51 -18.24
C GLU A 218 4.28 -8.06 -18.07
N TYR A 219 4.06 -6.78 -17.75
CA TYR A 219 2.75 -6.21 -17.43
C TYR A 219 1.70 -6.52 -18.51
N HIS A 220 0.55 -7.05 -18.10
CA HIS A 220 -0.54 -7.48 -18.99
C HIS A 220 -0.09 -8.50 -20.06
N THR A 221 0.80 -9.42 -19.69
CA THR A 221 1.17 -10.58 -20.51
C THR A 221 1.28 -11.84 -19.65
N SER A 222 1.33 -13.02 -20.28
CA SER A 222 1.59 -14.30 -19.62
C SER A 222 2.94 -14.37 -18.90
N ASP A 223 3.85 -13.43 -19.15
CA ASP A 223 5.14 -13.39 -18.49
C ASP A 223 5.03 -12.86 -17.05
N ASP A 224 3.90 -12.22 -16.70
CA ASP A 224 3.57 -11.87 -15.32
C ASP A 224 3.06 -13.10 -14.55
N ASN A 225 4.00 -14.01 -14.27
CA ASN A 225 3.74 -15.34 -13.75
C ASN A 225 4.47 -15.60 -12.40
N LEU A 226 4.40 -16.84 -11.90
CA LEU A 226 4.96 -17.21 -10.60
C LEU A 226 6.49 -17.17 -10.56
N ASP A 227 7.18 -17.23 -11.69
CA ASP A 227 8.64 -17.10 -11.75
C ASP A 227 9.08 -15.62 -11.67
N PHE A 228 8.21 -14.70 -12.09
CA PHE A 228 8.45 -13.25 -12.03
C PHE A 228 8.29 -12.66 -10.63
N VAL A 229 7.41 -13.24 -9.80
CA VAL A 229 7.17 -12.79 -8.42
C VAL A 229 8.06 -13.55 -7.44
N HIS A 230 8.72 -12.81 -6.53
CA HIS A 230 9.65 -13.37 -5.56
C HIS A 230 9.10 -13.32 -4.14
N ALA A 231 9.20 -14.45 -3.41
CA ALA A 231 8.74 -14.57 -2.03
C ALA A 231 9.41 -13.55 -1.08
N ASP A 232 10.72 -13.32 -1.24
CA ASP A 232 11.46 -12.35 -0.42
C ASP A 232 11.00 -10.91 -0.70
N CYS A 233 10.65 -10.59 -1.95
CA CYS A 233 10.13 -9.27 -2.31
C CYS A 233 8.72 -9.05 -1.74
N LEU A 234 7.85 -10.08 -1.76
CA LEU A 234 6.55 -10.05 -1.09
C LEU A 234 6.69 -9.88 0.43
N ALA A 235 7.65 -10.58 1.05
CA ALA A 235 7.91 -10.46 2.48
C ALA A 235 8.42 -9.05 2.85
N GLU A 236 9.29 -8.47 2.03
CA GLU A 236 9.72 -7.08 2.20
C GLU A 236 8.54 -6.11 2.05
N SER A 237 7.70 -6.28 1.03
CA SER A 237 6.50 -5.45 0.85
C SER A 237 5.56 -5.55 2.06
N LEU A 238 5.34 -6.75 2.59
CA LEU A 238 4.59 -6.96 3.83
C LEU A 238 5.22 -6.20 5.00
N GLN A 239 6.54 -6.26 5.15
CA GLN A 239 7.25 -5.53 6.19
C GLN A 239 7.07 -4.00 6.05
N ARG A 240 7.14 -3.45 4.83
CA ARG A 240 6.92 -2.00 4.61
C ARG A 240 5.52 -1.55 4.99
N TYR A 241 4.50 -2.32 4.62
CA TYR A 241 3.13 -2.02 5.01
C TYR A 241 2.93 -2.10 6.53
N LEU A 242 3.54 -3.10 7.20
CA LEU A 242 3.49 -3.19 8.66
C LEU A 242 4.22 -2.03 9.35
N GLN A 243 5.32 -1.54 8.78
CA GLN A 243 6.01 -0.34 9.27
C GLN A 243 5.14 0.92 9.12
N VAL A 244 4.42 1.05 7.99
CA VAL A 244 3.43 2.13 7.82
C VAL A 244 2.35 2.04 8.90
N PHE A 245 1.82 0.85 9.18
CA PHE A 245 0.81 0.67 10.22
C PHE A 245 1.33 0.99 11.61
N ASP A 246 2.56 0.59 11.95
CA ASP A 246 3.20 0.94 13.23
C ASP A 246 3.29 2.45 13.42
N VAL A 247 3.67 3.19 12.37
CA VAL A 247 3.67 4.66 12.41
C VAL A 247 2.27 5.19 12.67
N LEU A 248 1.26 4.82 11.87
CA LEU A 248 -0.10 5.34 12.04
C LEU A 248 -0.65 5.06 13.44
N GLU A 249 -0.48 3.83 13.94
CA GLU A 249 -0.99 3.40 15.25
C GLU A 249 -0.36 4.17 16.41
N ARG A 250 0.96 4.46 16.31
CA ARG A 250 1.75 5.08 17.39
C ARG A 250 2.00 6.56 17.19
N ASN A 251 1.61 7.16 16.07
CA ASN A 251 1.80 8.58 15.81
C ASN A 251 0.85 9.40 16.70
N ARG A 252 1.39 9.82 17.84
CA ARG A 252 0.71 10.58 18.89
C ARG A 252 1.38 11.93 19.08
N THR A 253 0.64 12.84 19.69
CA THR A 253 1.15 14.13 20.13
C THR A 253 1.23 14.14 21.65
N TYR A 254 2.35 14.61 22.18
CA TYR A 254 2.60 14.63 23.62
C TYR A 254 2.90 16.05 24.11
N ARG A 255 2.68 16.26 25.40
CA ARG A 255 3.11 17.45 26.14
C ARG A 255 4.16 17.08 27.16
N ASN A 256 5.29 17.78 27.13
CA ASN A 256 6.35 17.68 28.12
C ASN A 256 5.89 18.29 29.44
N LEU A 257 5.97 17.48 30.51
CA LEU A 257 5.57 17.85 31.86
C LEU A 257 6.66 18.62 32.62
N ASN A 258 7.87 18.70 32.07
CA ASN A 258 8.97 19.50 32.58
C ASN A 258 9.62 20.34 31.44
N PRO A 259 8.92 21.37 30.93
CA PRO A 259 9.33 22.09 29.72
C PRO A 259 10.41 23.18 29.95
N PHE A 260 10.64 23.62 31.19
CA PHE A 260 11.58 24.70 31.51
C PHE A 260 13.00 24.16 31.76
N GLY A 261 13.69 23.83 30.67
CA GLY A 261 15.01 23.17 30.69
C GLY A 261 14.91 21.64 30.63
N GLU A 262 16.04 20.96 30.47
CA GLU A 262 16.05 19.49 30.40
C GLU A 262 15.90 18.84 31.79
N PRO A 263 15.08 17.79 31.94
CA PRO A 263 15.01 17.04 33.19
C PRO A 263 16.33 16.30 33.46
N GLN A 264 16.71 16.14 34.73
CA GLN A 264 17.84 15.28 35.09
C GLN A 264 17.49 13.80 34.86
N LEU A 265 17.77 13.29 33.65
CA LEU A 265 17.37 11.96 33.17
C LEU A 265 18.06 10.81 33.93
N GLY A 266 19.29 11.01 34.42
CA GLY A 266 20.04 9.99 35.16
C GLY A 266 19.34 9.50 36.44
N LYS A 267 18.62 10.38 37.16
CA LYS A 267 17.87 10.00 38.38
C LYS A 267 16.65 9.12 38.09
N ARG A 268 16.26 9.00 36.83
CA ARG A 268 15.06 8.26 36.36
C ARG A 268 15.43 6.96 35.65
N GLY A 269 16.71 6.57 35.65
CA GLY A 269 17.18 5.36 34.97
C GLY A 269 17.10 5.42 33.44
N LEU A 270 16.89 6.61 32.86
CA LEU A 270 16.72 6.79 31.42
C LEU A 270 18.04 6.96 30.66
N TYR A 271 19.14 7.23 31.38
CA TYR A 271 20.49 7.15 30.84
C TYR A 271 21.20 5.89 31.32
N GLY A 272 22.00 5.29 30.42
CA GLY A 272 22.85 4.15 30.78
C GLY A 272 23.85 4.54 31.86
N ALA A 273 24.17 3.60 32.76
CA ALA A 273 25.12 3.83 33.85
C ALA A 273 26.55 4.17 33.37
N LEU A 274 26.87 3.84 32.12
CA LEU A 274 28.14 4.14 31.44
C LEU A 274 27.84 4.66 30.04
N GLY A 275 28.23 5.91 29.75
CA GLY A 275 28.15 6.49 28.41
C GLY A 275 29.27 5.95 27.51
N GLY A 276 28.98 5.72 26.22
CA GLY A 276 30.04 5.37 25.24
C GLY A 276 29.64 4.51 24.05
N HIS A 277 28.51 3.81 24.08
CA HIS A 277 28.04 3.00 22.96
C HIS A 277 27.22 3.85 21.95
N LYS A 278 27.40 3.60 20.65
CA LYS A 278 26.72 4.36 19.58
C LYS A 278 25.18 4.32 19.71
N ASP A 279 24.63 3.17 20.07
CA ASP A 279 23.18 2.99 20.25
C ASP A 279 22.64 3.79 21.44
N THR A 280 23.44 3.94 22.50
CA THR A 280 23.12 4.79 23.63
C THR A 280 22.99 6.24 23.17
N LYS A 281 23.97 6.77 22.41
CA LYS A 281 23.93 8.16 21.93
C LYS A 281 22.72 8.48 21.04
N ALA A 282 22.32 7.55 20.16
CA ALA A 282 21.15 7.74 19.32
C ALA A 282 19.86 7.83 20.15
N ARG A 283 19.72 6.96 21.15
CA ARG A 283 18.57 6.97 22.07
C ARG A 283 18.54 8.21 22.96
N GLU A 284 19.70 8.64 23.47
CA GLU A 284 19.82 9.87 24.25
C GLU A 284 19.41 11.10 23.42
N MET A 285 19.90 11.18 22.19
CA MET A 285 19.52 12.25 21.26
C MET A 285 18.01 12.22 20.95
N ALA A 286 17.44 11.03 20.72
CA ALA A 286 16.00 10.87 20.54
C ALA A 286 15.20 11.37 21.76
N MET A 287 15.67 11.12 23.00
CA MET A 287 15.03 11.65 24.21
C MET A 287 15.00 13.18 24.23
N LEU A 288 16.12 13.81 23.87
CA LEU A 288 16.20 15.28 23.81
C LEU A 288 15.25 15.85 22.77
N TRP A 289 15.20 15.27 21.56
CA TRP A 289 14.25 15.67 20.52
C TRP A 289 12.80 15.52 20.97
N VAL A 290 12.44 14.37 21.54
CA VAL A 290 11.08 14.11 22.00
C VAL A 290 10.68 15.09 23.10
N LEU A 291 11.53 15.30 24.12
CA LEU A 291 11.22 16.25 25.20
C LEU A 291 11.10 17.69 24.69
N ASN A 292 11.96 18.09 23.75
CA ASN A 292 11.98 19.46 23.25
C ASN A 292 10.76 19.78 22.37
N PHE A 293 10.38 18.86 21.47
CA PHE A 293 9.27 19.07 20.53
C PHE A 293 7.91 18.55 21.02
N SER A 294 7.82 17.91 22.19
CA SER A 294 6.54 17.57 22.83
C SER A 294 5.88 18.81 23.45
N ASP A 295 5.53 19.80 22.64
CA ASP A 295 4.84 21.05 23.02
C ASP A 295 3.31 20.94 22.92
N GLY A 296 2.83 19.81 22.41
CA GLY A 296 1.43 19.53 22.14
C GLY A 296 0.96 19.93 20.73
N ALA A 297 1.85 20.41 19.87
CA ALA A 297 1.58 20.71 18.47
C ALA A 297 2.25 19.71 17.51
N HIS A 298 3.40 19.14 17.89
CA HIS A 298 4.13 18.20 17.05
C HIS A 298 3.82 16.73 17.40
N SER A 299 3.48 15.96 16.37
CA SER A 299 3.34 14.52 16.45
C SER A 299 4.71 13.83 16.50
N LEU A 300 4.75 12.57 16.93
CA LEU A 300 6.00 11.79 16.90
C LEU A 300 6.61 11.67 15.50
N LEU A 301 5.78 11.64 14.44
CA LEU A 301 6.26 11.66 13.06
C LEU A 301 6.94 12.98 12.72
N ASP A 302 6.38 14.12 13.15
CA ASP A 302 7.05 15.42 12.98
C ASP A 302 8.44 15.41 13.63
N ILE A 303 8.54 14.87 14.85
CA ILE A 303 9.80 14.77 15.60
C ILE A 303 10.78 13.84 14.88
N ALA A 304 10.33 12.69 14.39
CA ALA A 304 11.16 11.73 13.67
C ALA A 304 11.72 12.31 12.37
N GLU A 305 10.90 13.05 11.61
CA GLU A 305 11.31 13.73 10.39
C GLU A 305 12.33 14.84 10.66
N HIS A 306 12.07 15.71 11.65
CA HIS A 306 12.98 16.80 12.01
C HIS A 306 14.33 16.28 12.54
N ALA A 307 14.30 15.22 13.35
CA ALA A 307 15.50 14.64 13.93
C ALA A 307 16.27 13.75 12.92
N GLY A 308 15.62 13.34 11.82
CA GLY A 308 16.18 12.35 10.90
C GLY A 308 16.38 10.97 11.54
N LEU A 309 15.52 10.60 12.50
CA LEU A 309 15.65 9.38 13.31
C LEU A 309 14.57 8.35 13.01
N PRO A 310 14.85 7.04 13.13
CA PRO A 310 13.86 5.97 13.03
C PRO A 310 12.59 6.28 13.85
N PHE A 311 11.41 6.19 13.22
CA PHE A 311 10.16 6.46 13.95
C PHE A 311 10.00 5.55 15.17
N SER A 312 10.33 4.26 15.02
CA SER A 312 10.28 3.29 16.12
C SER A 312 11.13 3.71 17.32
N LEU A 313 12.34 4.24 17.08
CA LEU A 313 13.19 4.77 18.15
C LEU A 313 12.55 5.95 18.87
N VAL A 314 11.97 6.89 18.12
CA VAL A 314 11.27 8.06 18.66
C VAL A 314 10.05 7.62 19.49
N ALA A 315 9.27 6.67 19.00
CA ALA A 315 8.12 6.13 19.70
C ALA A 315 8.49 5.35 20.96
N ASP A 316 9.50 4.47 20.91
CA ASP A 316 9.99 3.73 22.08
C ASP A 316 10.56 4.65 23.17
N VAL A 317 11.13 5.79 22.76
CA VAL A 317 11.58 6.83 23.68
C VAL A 317 10.40 7.58 24.29
N ALA A 318 9.39 7.93 23.50
CA ALA A 318 8.18 8.57 24.02
C ALA A 318 7.50 7.68 25.05
N ASP A 319 7.37 6.38 24.79
CA ASP A 319 6.80 5.40 25.73
C ASP A 319 7.58 5.36 27.06
N ALA A 320 8.92 5.37 26.99
CA ALA A 320 9.78 5.42 28.18
C ALA A 320 9.62 6.74 28.96
N LEU A 321 9.46 7.87 28.27
CA LEU A 321 9.26 9.18 28.90
C LEU A 321 7.86 9.31 29.52
N VAL A 322 6.83 8.72 28.92
CA VAL A 322 5.48 8.60 29.53
C VAL A 322 5.56 7.77 30.80
N ALA A 323 6.22 6.60 30.77
CA ALA A 323 6.40 5.75 31.95
C ALA A 323 7.17 6.47 33.08
N ALA A 324 8.07 7.38 32.74
CA ALA A 324 8.82 8.21 33.68
C ALA A 324 8.08 9.49 34.12
N ASN A 325 6.81 9.67 33.73
CA ASN A 325 5.99 10.86 34.00
C ASN A 325 6.63 12.17 33.50
N LEU A 326 7.29 12.13 32.35
CA LEU A 326 7.85 13.30 31.68
C LEU A 326 7.02 13.75 30.48
N LEU A 327 6.17 12.88 29.94
CA LEU A 327 5.22 13.19 28.87
C LEU A 327 3.80 12.80 29.29
N ALA A 328 2.82 13.54 28.78
CA ALA A 328 1.42 13.14 28.77
C ALA A 328 0.86 13.25 27.34
N PRO A 329 0.01 12.31 26.89
CA PRO A 329 -0.65 12.42 25.59
C PRO A 329 -1.56 13.65 25.57
N VAL A 330 -1.60 14.33 24.42
CA VAL A 330 -2.61 15.36 24.14
C VAL A 330 -3.89 14.68 23.68
N ALA A 331 -5.03 15.16 24.17
CA ALA A 331 -6.36 14.63 23.87
C ALA A 331 -6.76 14.86 22.41
#